data_AF-A0AAW5QS85-F1
#
_entry.id   AF-A0AAW5QS85-F1
#
_cell.length_a   1.000
_cell.length_b   1.000
_cell.length_c   1.000
_cell.angle_alpha   90.00
_cell.angle_beta   90.00
_cell.angle_gamma   90.00
#
_symmetry.space_group_name_H-M   'P 1'
#
loop_
_entity.id
_entity.type
_entity.pdbx_description
1 polymer ?
#
loop_
_entity_poly.entity_id
_entity_poly.type
_entity_poly.pdbx_seq_one_letter_code
_entity_poly.pdbx_strand_id
1 'polypeptide(L)'
;MNPPGGDNLLADARSALLDALDALQAHHGALIVIGAQAVYLRSGAAVVALAESTKDSDLAVNPRDLDDDPHLEEAMTSAGFYLNTNRQPGAWLNRHGIPVDLMVPSALSNRTSPTARSELDP
;
A
#
# COMPACT_ATOMS: atom_id res chain seq x y z
N MET A 1 -32.73 -3.60 -5.08
CA MET A 1 -32.17 -3.57 -3.72
C MET A 1 -30.72 -4.04 -3.87
N ASN A 2 -29.75 -3.11 -3.89
CA ASN A 2 -28.33 -3.45 -4.01
C ASN A 2 -27.84 -4.06 -2.68
N PRO A 3 -26.91 -5.03 -2.72
CA PRO A 3 -26.31 -5.57 -1.50
C PRO A 3 -25.53 -4.46 -0.78
N PRO A 4 -25.55 -4.41 0.57
CA PRO A 4 -24.76 -3.45 1.32
C PRO A 4 -23.28 -3.77 1.09
N GLY A 5 -22.56 -2.83 0.47
CA GLY A 5 -21.13 -2.94 0.14
C GLY A 5 -20.76 -2.68 -1.32
N GLY A 6 -21.72 -2.50 -2.23
CA GLY A 6 -21.45 -2.29 -3.66
C GLY A 6 -21.14 -0.85 -4.10
N ASP A 7 -21.72 0.14 -3.42
CA ASP A 7 -21.86 1.48 -4.02
C ASP A 7 -20.71 2.46 -3.69
N ASN A 8 -19.75 2.11 -2.81
CA ASN A 8 -18.66 3.03 -2.42
C ASN A 8 -17.24 2.45 -2.38
N LEU A 9 -17.01 1.29 -2.98
CA LEU A 9 -15.71 0.61 -2.96
C LEU A 9 -14.53 1.50 -3.39
N LEU A 10 -14.78 2.46 -4.29
CA LEU A 10 -13.76 3.41 -4.75
C LEU A 10 -13.37 4.42 -3.67
N ALA A 11 -14.34 4.95 -2.93
CA ALA A 11 -14.02 5.84 -1.83
C ALA A 11 -13.42 5.05 -0.67
N ASP A 12 -13.83 3.80 -0.46
CA ASP A 12 -13.24 2.93 0.55
C ASP A 12 -11.77 2.60 0.23
N ALA A 13 -11.45 2.30 -1.03
CA ALA A 13 -10.07 2.13 -1.52
C ALA A 13 -9.24 3.41 -1.34
N ARG A 14 -9.77 4.57 -1.73
CA ARG A 14 -9.09 5.86 -1.54
C ARG A 14 -8.88 6.18 -0.06
N SER A 15 -9.87 5.89 0.78
CA SER A 15 -9.77 6.10 2.23
C SER A 15 -8.70 5.19 2.81
N ALA A 16 -8.66 3.91 2.41
CA ALA A 16 -7.61 2.98 2.86
C ALA A 16 -6.20 3.44 2.44
N LEU A 17 -6.03 3.96 1.22
CA LEU A 17 -4.74 4.54 0.78
C LEU A 17 -4.35 5.75 1.64
N LEU A 18 -5.29 6.65 1.91
CA LEU A 18 -5.04 7.85 2.72
C LEU A 18 -4.74 7.48 4.18
N ASP A 19 -5.47 6.55 4.76
CA ASP A 19 -5.24 6.02 6.10
C ASP A 19 -3.84 5.38 6.21
N ALA A 20 -3.41 4.65 5.17
CA ALA A 20 -2.06 4.07 5.13
C ALA A 20 -0.97 5.13 4.97
N LEU A 21 -1.18 6.16 4.16
CA LEU A 21 -0.25 7.28 4.02
C LEU A 21 -0.12 8.08 5.33
N ASP A 22 -1.22 8.31 6.04
CA ASP A 22 -1.23 8.97 7.34
C ASP A 22 -0.51 8.12 8.40
N ALA A 23 -0.77 6.81 8.43
CA ALA A 23 -0.07 5.87 9.30
C ALA A 23 1.45 5.86 9.07
N LEU A 24 1.87 6.01 7.81
CA LEU A 24 3.27 5.97 7.40
C LEU A 24 3.89 7.38 7.27
N GLN A 25 3.29 8.40 7.89
CA GLN A 25 3.73 9.79 7.75
C GLN A 25 5.21 10.01 8.17
N ALA A 26 5.70 9.25 9.16
CA ALA A 26 7.11 9.26 9.55
C ALA A 26 8.04 8.89 8.36
N HIS A 27 7.56 8.02 7.46
CA HIS A 27 8.30 7.49 6.32
C HIS A 27 7.98 8.18 5.00
N HIS A 28 7.30 9.34 5.00
CA HIS A 28 6.75 9.93 3.76
C HIS A 28 7.80 10.12 2.64
N GLY A 29 9.06 10.39 2.99
CA GLY A 29 10.16 10.55 2.04
C GLY A 29 10.51 9.26 1.28
N ALA A 30 10.19 8.10 1.85
CA ALA A 30 10.40 6.78 1.25
C ALA A 30 9.21 6.27 0.43
N LEU A 31 8.04 6.92 0.50
CA LEU A 31 6.81 6.42 -0.10
C LEU A 31 6.55 7.00 -1.48
N ILE A 32 6.23 6.14 -2.43
CA ILE A 32 5.89 6.53 -3.79
C ILE A 32 4.56 5.89 -4.16
N VAL A 33 3.55 6.71 -4.48
CA VAL A 33 2.31 6.21 -5.06
C VAL A 33 2.59 5.65 -6.45
N ILE A 34 2.25 4.38 -6.66
CA ILE A 34 2.39 3.64 -7.93
C ILE A 34 1.01 3.14 -8.40
N GLY A 35 0.99 2.29 -9.42
CA GLY A 35 -0.24 1.69 -9.93
C GLY A 35 -1.19 2.71 -10.57
N ALA A 36 -2.48 2.39 -10.57
CA ALA A 36 -3.49 3.18 -11.28
C ALA A 36 -3.71 4.57 -10.64
N GLN A 37 -3.59 4.71 -9.30
CA GLN A 37 -3.68 6.01 -8.62
C GLN A 37 -2.57 6.97 -9.08
N ALA A 38 -1.35 6.46 -9.26
CA ALA A 38 -0.25 7.22 -9.82
C ALA A 38 -0.56 7.74 -11.23
N VAL A 39 -1.15 6.89 -12.08
CA VAL A 39 -1.54 7.29 -13.45
C VAL A 39 -2.57 8.40 -13.41
N TYR A 40 -3.64 8.26 -12.61
CA TYR A 40 -4.68 9.28 -12.49
C TYR A 40 -4.14 10.63 -12.00
N LEU A 41 -3.22 10.62 -11.02
CA LEU A 41 -2.58 11.84 -10.54
C LEU A 41 -1.75 12.55 -11.62
N ARG A 42 -1.14 11.81 -12.55
CA ARG A 42 -0.28 12.38 -13.61
C ARG A 42 -0.99 12.66 -14.93
N SER A 43 -2.12 12.00 -15.21
CA SER A 43 -2.88 12.18 -16.47
C SER A 43 -3.84 13.38 -16.45
N GLY A 44 -4.06 14.01 -15.31
CA GLY A 44 -4.88 15.22 -15.18
C GLY A 44 -6.32 15.02 -15.67
N ALA A 45 -6.81 15.93 -16.52
CA ALA A 45 -8.17 15.90 -17.09
C ALA A 45 -8.30 15.04 -18.37
N ALA A 46 -7.28 14.25 -18.71
CA ALA A 46 -7.41 13.32 -19.84
C ALA A 46 -8.58 12.38 -19.56
N VAL A 47 -9.60 12.45 -20.42
CA VAL A 47 -10.77 11.57 -20.36
C VAL A 47 -10.31 10.17 -20.78
N VAL A 48 -9.69 9.45 -19.84
CA VAL A 48 -9.44 8.02 -19.98
C VAL A 48 -10.82 7.39 -19.86
N ALA A 49 -11.30 6.78 -20.94
CA ALA A 49 -12.54 6.03 -20.95
C ALA A 49 -12.43 4.87 -19.94
N LEU A 50 -12.96 5.12 -18.75
CA LEU A 50 -13.26 4.22 -17.64
C LEU A 50 -13.01 2.73 -17.88
N ALA A 51 -12.04 2.21 -17.15
CA ALA A 51 -12.43 1.41 -16.00
C ALA A 51 -12.07 2.21 -14.75
N GLU A 52 -12.96 3.08 -14.26
CA GLU A 52 -12.71 3.86 -13.03
C GLU A 52 -12.96 3.01 -11.79
N SER A 53 -12.28 1.87 -11.70
CA SER A 53 -12.20 1.13 -10.45
C SER A 53 -10.81 0.55 -10.24
N THR A 54 -9.99 1.24 -9.46
CA THR A 54 -8.86 0.61 -8.79
C THR A 54 -9.39 0.18 -7.43
N LYS A 55 -9.46 -1.12 -7.21
CA LYS A 55 -9.83 -1.70 -5.91
C LYS A 55 -8.60 -1.80 -4.99
N ASP A 56 -7.43 -1.63 -5.59
CA ASP A 56 -6.13 -1.87 -4.99
C ASP A 56 -5.41 -0.53 -4.83
N SER A 57 -4.73 -0.38 -3.70
CA SER A 57 -3.93 0.78 -3.32
C SER A 57 -2.46 0.35 -3.26
N ASP A 58 -1.63 0.85 -4.17
CA ASP A 58 -0.24 0.40 -4.31
C ASP A 58 0.75 1.50 -3.94
N LEU A 59 1.65 1.19 -3.02
CA LEU A 59 2.77 2.04 -2.61
C LEU A 59 4.09 1.31 -2.86
N ALA A 60 5.04 2.00 -3.50
CA ALA A 60 6.42 1.57 -3.49
C ALA A 60 7.15 2.21 -2.30
N VAL A 61 7.97 1.42 -1.61
CA VAL A 61 8.84 1.86 -0.52
C VAL A 61 10.28 1.87 -1.02
N ASN A 62 10.95 3.02 -0.90
CA ASN A 62 12.40 3.13 -1.10
C ASN A 62 13.13 2.84 0.22
N PRO A 63 13.76 1.67 0.40
CA PRO A 63 14.41 1.30 1.64
C PRO A 63 15.66 2.15 1.96
N ARG A 64 16.17 2.95 1.01
CA ARG A 64 17.31 3.85 1.24
C ARG A 64 16.93 5.11 2.01
N ASP A 65 15.65 5.49 1.95
CA ASP A 65 15.10 6.69 2.58
C ASP A 65 14.14 6.31 3.72
N LEU A 66 14.03 5.02 4.04
CA LEU A 66 13.16 4.49 5.08
C LEU A 66 13.87 4.61 6.43
N ASP A 67 13.20 5.22 7.40
CA ASP A 67 13.72 5.31 8.77
C ASP A 67 13.54 3.96 9.49
N ASP A 68 14.45 3.65 10.42
CA ASP A 68 14.37 2.42 11.20
C ASP A 68 13.28 2.49 12.31
N ASP A 69 12.76 3.67 12.63
CA ASP A 69 11.77 3.90 13.69
C ASP A 69 10.70 4.93 13.25
N PRO A 70 9.39 4.61 13.31
CA PRO A 70 8.79 3.34 13.69
C PRO A 70 8.94 2.27 12.61
N HIS A 71 8.92 0.99 12.98
CA HIS A 71 8.88 -0.08 11.99
C HIS A 71 7.59 0.01 11.15
N LEU A 72 7.67 -0.26 9.84
CA LEU A 72 6.49 -0.25 8.94
C LEU A 72 5.35 -1.14 9.47
N GLU A 73 5.69 -2.31 10.01
CA GLU A 73 4.70 -3.24 10.60
C GLU A 73 4.00 -2.63 11.81
N GLU A 74 4.73 -1.94 12.69
CA GLU A 74 4.16 -1.29 13.87
C GLU A 74 3.25 -0.13 13.49
N ALA A 75 3.69 0.71 12.54
CA ALA A 75 2.89 1.82 12.03
C ALA A 75 1.58 1.34 11.41
N MET A 76 1.64 0.34 10.52
CA MET A 76 0.45 -0.22 9.87
C MET A 76 -0.50 -0.91 10.86
N THR A 77 0.03 -1.72 11.78
CA THR A 77 -0.80 -2.41 12.78
C THR A 77 -1.43 -1.46 13.78
N SER A 78 -0.73 -0.41 14.20
CA SER A 78 -1.27 0.66 15.06
C SER A 78 -2.40 1.43 14.38
N ALA A 79 -2.37 1.57 13.05
CA ALA A 79 -3.45 2.13 12.26
C ALA A 79 -4.62 1.16 11.99
N GLY A 80 -4.58 -0.06 12.53
CA GLY A 80 -5.64 -1.06 12.38
C GLY A 80 -5.60 -1.84 11.06
N PHE A 81 -4.47 -1.82 10.36
CA PHE A 81 -4.21 -2.72 9.24
C PHE A 81 -3.66 -4.06 9.75
N TYR A 82 -3.91 -5.12 8.99
CA TYR A 82 -3.37 -6.44 9.24
C TYR A 82 -2.87 -7.08 7.95
N LEU A 83 -1.82 -7.90 8.06
CA LEU A 83 -1.30 -8.65 6.91
C LEU A 83 -2.39 -9.59 6.37
N ASN A 84 -2.55 -9.58 5.05
CA ASN A 84 -3.46 -10.48 4.36
C ASN A 84 -3.13 -11.95 4.71
N THR A 85 -4.15 -12.79 4.80
CA THR A 85 -4.09 -14.18 5.31
C THR A 85 -3.15 -15.09 4.52
N ASN A 86 -2.79 -14.72 3.29
CA ASN A 86 -1.77 -15.41 2.48
C ASN A 86 -0.32 -15.09 2.88
N ARG A 87 -0.10 -14.22 3.88
CA ARG A 87 1.22 -13.76 4.36
C ARG A 87 2.16 -13.28 3.25
N GLN A 88 1.59 -12.76 2.16
CA GLN A 88 2.39 -12.11 1.12
C GLN A 88 3.03 -10.86 1.74
N PRO A 89 4.37 -10.76 1.81
CA PRO A 89 5.02 -9.58 2.34
C PRO A 89 4.60 -8.36 1.54
N GLY A 90 4.08 -7.33 2.22
CA GLY A 90 3.58 -6.12 1.58
C GLY A 90 2.06 -6.03 1.47
N ALA A 91 1.33 -7.15 1.48
CA ALA A 91 -0.12 -7.14 1.32
C ALA A 91 -0.85 -6.91 2.65
N TRP A 92 -1.44 -5.73 2.83
CA TRP A 92 -2.21 -5.33 4.00
C TRP A 92 -3.70 -5.19 3.70
N LEU A 93 -4.51 -5.37 4.72
CA LEU A 93 -5.96 -5.15 4.71
C LEU A 93 -6.33 -4.23 5.87
N ASN A 94 -7.23 -3.27 5.63
CA ASN A 94 -7.86 -2.54 6.72
C ASN A 94 -8.98 -3.38 7.39
N ARG A 95 -9.56 -2.89 8.48
CA ARG A 95 -10.69 -3.52 9.18
C ARG A 95 -11.92 -3.84 8.31
N HIS A 96 -12.06 -3.23 7.13
CA HIS A 96 -13.16 -3.48 6.19
C HIS A 96 -12.77 -4.48 5.08
N GLY A 97 -11.55 -5.03 5.12
CA GLY A 97 -11.03 -5.95 4.11
C GLY A 97 -10.58 -5.26 2.81
N ILE A 98 -10.32 -3.96 2.84
CA ILE A 98 -9.84 -3.19 1.68
C ILE A 98 -8.31 -3.29 1.59
N PRO A 99 -7.74 -3.65 0.43
CA PRO A 99 -6.32 -3.90 0.28
C PRO A 99 -5.46 -2.64 0.11
N VAL A 100 -4.28 -2.68 0.71
CA VAL A 100 -3.14 -1.78 0.48
C VAL A 100 -1.88 -2.63 0.33
N ASP A 101 -1.15 -2.48 -0.78
CA ASP A 101 0.09 -3.20 -1.03
C ASP A 101 1.32 -2.29 -0.89
N LEU A 102 2.27 -2.72 -0.07
CA LEU A 102 3.57 -2.09 0.14
C LEU A 102 4.63 -2.89 -0.59
N MET A 103 5.04 -2.41 -1.76
CA MET A 103 6.04 -3.05 -2.60
C MET A 103 7.42 -2.45 -2.37
N VAL A 104 8.43 -3.30 -2.17
CA VAL A 104 9.84 -2.86 -2.22
C VAL A 104 10.39 -3.24 -3.60
N PRO A 105 10.84 -2.28 -4.43
CA PRO A 105 11.42 -2.61 -5.74
C PRO A 105 12.59 -3.59 -5.59
N SER A 106 12.61 -4.65 -6.38
CA SER A 106 13.62 -5.71 -6.27
C SER A 106 15.06 -5.19 -6.43
N ALA A 107 15.26 -4.17 -7.28
CA ALA A 107 16.56 -3.50 -7.46
C ALA A 107 17.05 -2.73 -6.22
N LEU A 108 16.15 -2.42 -5.28
CA LEU A 108 16.45 -1.74 -4.02
C LEU A 108 16.35 -2.67 -2.82
N SER A 109 15.87 -3.90 -3.03
CA SER A 109 15.82 -4.90 -1.99
C SER A 109 17.24 -5.45 -1.74
N ASN A 110 17.71 -5.40 -0.50
CA ASN A 110 18.91 -6.15 -0.08
C ASN A 110 18.70 -7.68 -0.12
N ARG A 111 17.55 -8.15 -0.63
CA ARG A 111 17.22 -9.56 -0.80
C ARG A 111 17.84 -10.09 -2.09
N THR A 112 18.69 -11.10 -1.97
CA THR A 112 19.27 -11.84 -3.09
C THR A 112 18.24 -12.70 -3.85
N SER A 113 17.01 -12.82 -3.34
CA SER A 113 15.89 -13.52 -4.01
C SER A 113 14.51 -13.06 -3.49
N PRO A 114 13.43 -13.16 -4.30
CA PRO A 114 12.07 -12.71 -3.94
C PRO A 114 11.49 -13.36 -2.67
N THR A 115 12.02 -14.52 -2.26
CA THR A 115 11.62 -15.29 -1.07
C THR A 115 12.60 -15.17 0.10
N ALA A 116 13.71 -14.45 -0.04
CA ALA A 116 14.68 -14.31 1.05
C ALA A 116 14.08 -13.40 2.14
N ARG A 117 13.89 -13.94 3.36
CA ARG A 117 13.63 -13.10 4.54
C ARG A 117 14.93 -12.41 4.93
N SER A 118 14.85 -11.20 5.49
CA SER A 118 16.01 -10.58 6.13
C SER A 118 16.52 -11.56 7.18
N GLU A 119 17.77 -11.98 7.06
CA GLU A 119 18.44 -12.69 8.15
C GLU A 119 18.39 -11.76 9.36
N LEU A 120 17.74 -12.24 10.43
CA LEU A 120 17.96 -11.71 11.77
C LEU A 120 19.39 -12.10 12.13
N ASP A 121 20.30 -11.13 12.15
CA ASP A 121 21.62 -11.30 12.77
C ASP A 121 21.49 -11.11 14.30
N PRO A 122 22.31 -11.82 15.12
CA PRO A 122 21.99 -12.31 16.47
C PRO A 122 22.08 -11.29 17.62
#